data_AF-A0A221JZW5-F1
#
_entry.id   AF-A0A221JZW5-F1
#
_cell.length_a   1.000
_cell.length_b   1.000
_cell.length_c   1.000
_cell.angle_alpha   90.00
_cell.angle_beta   90.00
_cell.angle_gamma   90.00
#
_symmetry.space_group_name_H-M   'P 1'
#
loop_
_entity.id
_entity.type
_entity.pdbx_description
1 polymer ?
#
loop_
_entity_poly.entity_id
_entity_poly.type
_entity_poly.pdbx_seq_one_letter_code
_entity_poly.pdbx_strand_id
1 'polypeptide(L)'
;MTRIAIVTDIHHGAPSHTKRGDTALDLLGQFAGWANTQKPDLVLDLGDRISDIDTQTDMRLEREVAEVFAQIDAPVQHICGNHDRDHLSVAENEQILGTALGHEVIDLGDWQLLLWRADAKIHRDTPRVGFDLPEPDLLWLSHTLQRAEKPTLVASHVPCSGHSQTGNYYFQRNASLSTYPQADRVRDVLAQARVPLACIAGHVHWNTVTTVNGTPHITQQSLTESFTTAGEPARAWGMLELGDTIHWQVFGDDPFEARLTPTNQRWTAPLAPFVSKLAAE
;
A
#
# COMPACT_ATOMS: atom_id res chain seq x y z
N MET A 1 4.27 -22.25 1.05
CA MET A 1 4.05 -21.07 1.91
C MET A 1 5.00 -20.01 1.43
N THR A 2 4.47 -18.88 0.97
CA THR A 2 5.25 -17.79 0.37
C THR A 2 5.45 -16.69 1.40
N ARG A 3 6.66 -16.14 1.50
CA ARG A 3 7.04 -15.10 2.47
C ARG A 3 7.40 -13.81 1.75
N ILE A 4 6.72 -12.72 2.10
CA ILE A 4 6.89 -11.41 1.53
C ILE A 4 7.33 -10.45 2.64
N ALA A 5 8.53 -9.91 2.53
CA ALA A 5 8.95 -8.79 3.39
C ALA A 5 8.36 -7.49 2.86
N ILE A 6 7.91 -6.60 3.73
CA ILE A 6 7.15 -5.40 3.33
C ILE A 6 7.72 -4.16 4.00
N VAL A 7 7.94 -3.12 3.21
CA VAL A 7 8.26 -1.77 3.69
C VAL A 7 7.39 -0.76 2.94
N THR A 8 7.07 0.35 3.59
CA THR A 8 6.21 1.40 3.02
C THR A 8 6.51 2.74 3.68
N ASP A 9 6.19 3.83 2.98
CA ASP A 9 6.17 5.18 3.53
C ASP A 9 7.49 5.49 4.24
N ILE A 10 8.58 5.38 3.49
CA ILE A 10 9.97 5.60 3.93
C ILE A 10 10.20 7.11 4.14
N HIS A 11 9.61 7.95 3.29
CA HIS A 11 9.64 9.42 3.37
C HIS A 11 11.06 10.01 3.52
N HIS A 12 12.05 9.43 2.85
CA HIS A 12 13.44 9.92 2.88
C HIS A 12 13.52 11.39 2.45
N GLY A 13 14.17 12.21 3.27
CA GLY A 13 14.26 13.66 3.06
C GLY A 13 14.29 14.44 4.37
N ALA A 14 14.04 15.75 4.28
CA ALA A 14 13.94 16.57 5.48
C ALA A 14 12.72 16.15 6.33
N PRO A 15 12.81 16.12 7.67
CA PRO A 15 11.67 15.83 8.52
C PRO A 15 10.50 16.79 8.24
N SER A 16 9.30 16.25 8.14
CA SER A 16 8.09 17.00 7.82
C SER A 16 6.93 16.50 8.67
N HIS A 17 6.30 17.41 9.42
CA HIS A 17 5.27 17.07 10.41
C HIS A 17 5.75 15.98 11.38
N THR A 18 5.18 14.78 11.30
CA THR A 18 5.52 13.62 12.13
C THR A 18 6.32 12.56 11.35
N LYS A 19 6.71 12.81 10.10
CA LYS A 19 7.61 11.95 9.33
C LYS A 19 9.06 12.25 9.69
N ARG A 20 9.79 11.23 10.15
CA ARG A 20 11.22 11.28 10.51
C ARG A 20 12.11 10.90 9.32
N GLY A 21 11.96 11.64 8.22
CA GLY A 21 12.69 11.42 6.98
C GLY A 21 14.22 11.47 7.12
N ASP A 22 14.72 12.16 8.16
CA ASP A 22 16.14 12.21 8.51
C ASP A 22 16.72 10.86 8.96
N THR A 23 15.87 9.92 9.34
CA THR A 23 16.26 8.56 9.77
C THR A 23 16.04 7.50 8.70
N ALA A 24 15.46 7.89 7.56
CA ALA A 24 14.90 6.97 6.57
C ALA A 24 15.93 5.99 5.98
N LEU A 25 17.07 6.47 5.48
CA LEU A 25 18.08 5.61 4.86
C LEU A 25 18.71 4.63 5.87
N ASP A 26 18.98 5.08 7.09
CA ASP A 26 19.54 4.22 8.14
C ASP A 26 18.55 3.10 8.51
N LEU A 27 17.26 3.43 8.61
CA LEU A 27 16.21 2.45 8.88
C LEU A 27 15.97 1.52 7.69
N LEU A 28 16.01 2.03 6.46
CA LEU A 28 15.88 1.23 5.25
C LEU A 28 17.06 0.27 5.10
N GLY A 29 18.27 0.69 5.48
CA GLY A 29 19.45 -0.17 5.54
C GLY A 29 19.31 -1.29 6.57
N GLN A 30 18.70 -1.02 7.73
CA GLN A 30 18.35 -2.05 8.71
C GLN A 30 17.32 -3.03 8.17
N PHE A 31 16.28 -2.53 7.48
CA PHE A 31 15.32 -3.38 6.78
C PHE A 31 15.99 -4.27 5.74
N ALA A 32 16.90 -3.73 4.92
CA ALA A 32 17.63 -4.50 3.91
C ALA A 32 18.47 -5.62 4.55
N GLY A 33 19.23 -5.31 5.61
CA GLY A 33 19.99 -6.31 6.36
C GLY A 33 19.10 -7.39 7.00
N TRP A 34 17.95 -6.98 7.54
CA TRP A 34 16.95 -7.91 8.06
C TRP A 34 16.36 -8.79 6.96
N ALA A 35 15.96 -8.22 5.82
CA ALA A 35 15.39 -8.96 4.69
C ALA A 35 16.39 -9.99 4.15
N ASN A 36 17.66 -9.64 3.97
CA ASN A 36 18.70 -10.57 3.53
C ASN A 36 18.94 -11.70 4.54
N THR A 37 18.78 -11.40 5.84
CA THR A 37 18.84 -12.43 6.89
C THR A 37 17.62 -13.35 6.83
N GLN A 38 16.43 -12.78 6.64
CA GLN A 38 15.17 -13.53 6.60
C GLN A 38 14.97 -14.33 5.32
N LYS A 39 15.61 -13.94 4.22
CA LYS A 39 15.49 -14.58 2.89
C LYS A 39 14.02 -14.77 2.49
N PRO A 40 13.22 -13.70 2.40
CA PRO A 40 11.87 -13.80 1.87
C PRO A 40 11.92 -14.21 0.39
N ASP A 41 10.80 -14.71 -0.13
CA ASP A 41 10.67 -15.01 -1.56
C ASP A 41 10.63 -13.72 -2.40
N LEU A 42 10.25 -12.61 -1.77
CA LEU A 42 9.99 -11.31 -2.38
C LEU A 42 10.06 -10.19 -1.32
N VAL A 43 10.52 -9.01 -1.72
CA VAL A 43 10.29 -7.75 -1.01
C VAL A 43 9.24 -6.91 -1.74
N LEU A 44 8.25 -6.43 -1.00
CA LEU A 44 7.24 -5.50 -1.50
C LEU A 44 7.45 -4.12 -0.88
N ASP A 45 7.78 -3.15 -1.73
CA ASP A 45 7.84 -1.73 -1.43
C ASP A 45 6.53 -1.07 -1.87
N LEU A 46 5.74 -0.58 -0.91
CA LEU A 46 4.39 -0.08 -1.14
C LEU A 46 4.30 1.42 -1.45
N GLY A 47 5.41 2.13 -1.64
CA GLY A 47 5.38 3.54 -2.05
C GLY A 47 5.79 4.54 -0.98
N ASP A 48 5.82 5.81 -1.41
CA ASP A 48 6.18 6.96 -0.59
C ASP A 48 7.61 6.84 -0.03
N ARG A 49 8.54 6.66 -0.96
CA ARG A 49 9.97 6.49 -0.70
C ARG A 49 10.61 7.77 -0.20
N ILE A 50 10.16 8.91 -0.70
CA ILE A 50 10.76 10.23 -0.44
C ILE A 50 9.77 11.21 0.16
N SER A 51 10.28 12.30 0.75
CA SER A 51 9.51 13.52 0.98
C SER A 51 9.74 14.47 -0.20
N ASP A 52 8.71 14.68 -1.01
CA ASP A 52 8.71 15.49 -2.24
C ASP A 52 8.97 16.98 -1.98
N ILE A 53 9.77 17.60 -2.85
CA ILE A 53 10.11 19.03 -2.79
C ILE A 53 10.13 19.67 -4.18
N ASP A 54 10.90 19.09 -5.10
CA ASP A 54 11.05 19.55 -6.47
C ASP A 54 11.71 18.44 -7.32
N THR A 55 11.58 18.48 -8.64
CA THR A 55 12.11 17.43 -9.53
C THR A 55 13.59 17.13 -9.30
N GLN A 56 14.45 18.14 -9.11
CA GLN A 56 15.89 17.90 -8.96
C GLN A 56 16.21 17.21 -7.63
N THR A 57 15.59 17.68 -6.55
CA THR A 57 15.74 17.13 -5.21
C THR A 57 15.18 15.73 -5.13
N ASP A 58 13.98 15.51 -5.67
CA ASP A 58 13.27 14.23 -5.64
C ASP A 58 14.03 13.16 -6.44
N MET A 59 14.54 13.50 -7.62
CA MET A 59 15.40 12.59 -8.39
C MET A 59 16.67 12.19 -7.62
N ARG A 60 17.20 13.04 -6.74
CA ARG A 60 18.36 12.70 -5.90
C ARG A 60 17.94 11.78 -4.75
N LEU A 61 16.88 12.13 -4.02
CA LEU A 61 16.37 11.34 -2.90
C LEU A 61 15.94 9.94 -3.35
N GLU A 62 15.26 9.82 -4.50
CA GLU A 62 14.80 8.53 -5.03
C GLU A 62 15.99 7.64 -5.42
N ARG A 63 17.08 8.22 -5.95
CA ARG A 63 18.33 7.47 -6.23
C ARG A 63 18.99 6.97 -4.96
N GLU A 64 19.06 7.78 -3.92
CA GLU A 64 19.63 7.37 -2.62
C GLU A 64 18.83 6.20 -2.01
N VAL A 65 17.50 6.22 -2.13
CA VAL A 65 16.64 5.10 -1.71
C VAL A 65 16.86 3.87 -2.60
N ALA A 66 16.94 4.03 -3.92
CA ALA A 66 17.20 2.94 -4.87
C ALA A 66 18.54 2.25 -4.61
N GLU A 67 19.58 2.99 -4.22
CA GLU A 67 20.90 2.46 -3.85
C GLU A 67 20.84 1.53 -2.62
N VAL A 68 19.91 1.77 -1.68
CA VAL A 68 19.69 0.86 -0.54
C VAL A 68 18.90 -0.37 -0.98
N PHE A 69 17.85 -0.20 -1.79
CA PHE A 69 17.09 -1.34 -2.33
C PHE A 69 17.95 -2.29 -3.16
N ALA A 70 18.93 -1.77 -3.91
CA ALA A 70 19.87 -2.58 -4.68
C ALA A 70 20.77 -3.50 -3.83
N GLN A 71 20.79 -3.32 -2.50
CA GLN A 71 21.52 -4.17 -1.56
C GLN A 71 20.69 -5.36 -1.06
N ILE A 72 19.41 -5.43 -1.41
CA ILE A 72 18.52 -6.54 -1.03
C ILE A 72 18.73 -7.71 -2.00
N ASP A 73 18.94 -8.91 -1.45
CA ASP A 73 19.20 -10.14 -2.21
C ASP A 73 17.94 -10.70 -2.89
N ALA A 74 16.78 -10.54 -2.23
CA ALA A 74 15.49 -10.99 -2.75
C ALA A 74 14.95 -10.03 -3.83
N PRO A 75 14.13 -10.51 -4.78
CA PRO A 75 13.48 -9.64 -5.76
C PRO A 75 12.66 -8.55 -5.08
N VAL A 76 12.86 -7.29 -5.46
CA VAL A 76 12.10 -6.15 -4.93
C VAL A 76 11.05 -5.71 -5.93
N GLN A 77 9.81 -5.56 -5.46
CA GLN A 77 8.69 -5.08 -6.24
C GLN A 77 8.21 -3.76 -5.68
N HIS A 78 8.27 -2.73 -6.52
CA HIS A 78 7.96 -1.36 -6.11
C HIS A 78 6.56 -0.95 -6.57
N ILE A 79 5.88 -0.16 -5.76
CA ILE A 79 4.68 0.59 -6.10
C ILE A 79 4.99 2.06 -5.83
N CYS A 80 4.62 2.97 -6.73
CA CYS A 80 4.70 4.40 -6.46
C CYS A 80 3.60 4.84 -5.50
N GLY A 81 3.99 5.62 -4.50
CA GLY A 81 3.07 6.42 -3.69
C GLY A 81 2.87 7.82 -4.24
N ASN A 82 2.11 8.64 -3.52
CA ASN A 82 1.83 10.00 -3.97
C ASN A 82 3.06 10.91 -3.90
N HIS A 83 3.93 10.72 -2.91
CA HIS A 83 5.16 11.50 -2.77
C HIS A 83 6.16 11.18 -3.89
N ASP A 84 6.20 9.93 -4.37
CA ASP A 84 7.04 9.53 -5.50
C ASP A 84 6.56 10.13 -6.84
N ARG A 85 5.36 10.72 -6.87
CA ARG A 85 4.64 11.14 -8.07
C ARG A 85 4.27 12.62 -8.11
N ASP A 86 4.56 13.39 -7.06
CA ASP A 86 4.24 14.83 -7.02
C ASP A 86 5.08 15.57 -8.07
N HIS A 87 6.41 15.38 -8.05
CA HIS A 87 7.34 16.00 -9.01
C HIS A 87 8.00 15.05 -10.02
N LEU A 88 7.79 13.74 -9.92
CA LEU A 88 8.32 12.73 -10.83
C LEU A 88 7.22 11.97 -11.58
N SER A 89 7.52 11.58 -12.81
CA SER A 89 6.73 10.66 -13.62
C SER A 89 6.99 9.20 -13.26
N VAL A 90 6.12 8.29 -13.70
CA VAL A 90 6.37 6.84 -13.62
C VAL A 90 7.68 6.49 -14.32
N ALA A 91 7.91 7.03 -15.52
CA ALA A 91 9.10 6.72 -16.33
C ALA A 91 10.40 7.15 -15.65
N GLU A 92 10.40 8.27 -14.91
CA GLU A 92 11.57 8.69 -14.12
C GLU A 92 11.82 7.74 -12.95
N ASN A 93 10.77 7.31 -12.24
CA ASN A 93 10.88 6.29 -11.20
C ASN A 93 11.38 4.95 -11.78
N GLU A 94 10.85 4.50 -12.92
CA GLU A 94 11.31 3.29 -13.62
C GLU A 94 12.79 3.36 -13.96
N GLN A 95 13.26 4.50 -14.46
CA GLN A 95 14.67 4.71 -14.78
C GLN A 95 15.56 4.65 -13.53
N ILE A 96 15.10 5.22 -12.41
CA ILE A 96 15.87 5.26 -11.16
C ILE A 96 15.92 3.87 -10.51
N LEU A 97 14.77 3.18 -10.43
CA LEU A 97 14.65 1.86 -9.81
C LEU A 97 15.11 0.71 -10.72
N GLY A 98 15.28 0.97 -12.02
CA GLY A 98 15.75 -0.01 -13.00
C GLY A 98 14.72 -1.10 -13.32
N THR A 99 13.43 -0.86 -13.06
CA THR A 99 12.34 -1.81 -13.30
C THR A 99 11.10 -1.12 -13.85
N ALA A 100 10.25 -1.87 -14.56
CA ALA A 100 8.97 -1.36 -15.04
C ALA A 100 7.96 -1.25 -13.90
N LEU A 101 7.13 -0.21 -13.92
CA LEU A 101 6.16 0.11 -12.87
C LEU A 101 4.72 0.14 -13.41
N GLY A 102 4.47 -0.56 -14.53
CA GLY A 102 3.12 -0.89 -14.98
C GLY A 102 2.48 -1.98 -14.11
N HIS A 103 1.15 -2.13 -14.17
CA HIS A 103 0.48 -3.20 -13.43
C HIS A 103 1.01 -4.59 -13.80
N GLU A 104 1.07 -5.48 -12.82
CA GLU A 104 1.69 -6.79 -12.99
C GLU A 104 1.01 -7.87 -12.15
N VAL A 105 1.06 -9.10 -12.64
CA VAL A 105 0.66 -10.30 -11.88
C VAL A 105 1.90 -11.16 -11.69
N ILE A 106 2.26 -11.42 -10.44
CA ILE A 106 3.37 -12.29 -10.07
C ILE A 106 2.79 -13.60 -9.57
N ASP A 107 3.20 -14.70 -10.21
CA ASP A 107 2.90 -16.04 -9.73
C ASP A 107 3.78 -16.36 -8.51
N LEU A 108 3.15 -16.67 -7.39
CA LEU A 108 3.79 -17.00 -6.12
C LEU A 108 3.58 -18.48 -5.74
N GLY A 109 3.28 -19.34 -6.71
CA GLY A 109 3.00 -20.75 -6.51
C GLY A 109 1.51 -20.99 -6.23
N ASP A 110 1.16 -21.21 -4.95
CA ASP A 110 -0.24 -21.42 -4.55
C ASP A 110 -1.06 -20.12 -4.52
N TRP A 111 -0.36 -18.98 -4.44
CA TRP A 111 -0.92 -17.63 -4.47
C TRP A 111 -0.49 -16.89 -5.73
N GLN A 112 -1.16 -15.78 -6.02
CA GLN A 112 -0.66 -14.76 -6.93
C GLN A 112 -0.70 -13.38 -6.26
N LEU A 113 0.25 -12.52 -6.63
CA LEU A 113 0.29 -11.12 -6.23
C LEU A 113 -0.06 -10.24 -7.43
N LEU A 114 -1.11 -9.44 -7.28
CA LEU A 114 -1.44 -8.36 -8.19
C LEU A 114 -0.78 -7.09 -7.69
N LEU A 115 0.24 -6.63 -8.41
CA LEU A 115 0.81 -5.30 -8.23
C LEU A 115 -0.09 -4.30 -8.95
N TRP A 116 -1.13 -3.85 -8.25
CA TRP A 116 -2.06 -2.85 -8.76
C TRP A 116 -1.50 -1.45 -8.54
N ARG A 117 -0.55 -1.10 -9.41
CA ARG A 117 0.13 0.20 -9.49
C ARG A 117 -0.77 1.29 -10.10
N ALA A 118 -1.98 1.46 -9.56
CA ALA A 118 -2.90 2.53 -9.97
C ALA A 118 -2.27 3.90 -9.74
N ASP A 119 -2.69 4.91 -10.51
CA ASP A 119 -2.11 6.25 -10.35
C ASP A 119 -2.31 6.75 -8.93
N ALA A 120 -1.21 7.04 -8.26
CA ALA A 120 -1.17 7.51 -6.88
C ALA A 120 -0.92 9.02 -6.82
N LYS A 121 -0.96 9.74 -7.95
CA LYS A 121 -0.76 11.20 -7.91
C LYS A 121 -1.94 11.88 -7.21
N ILE A 122 -1.64 12.77 -6.26
CA ILE A 122 -2.63 13.71 -5.73
C ILE A 122 -2.66 14.93 -6.65
N HIS A 123 -3.79 15.15 -7.31
CA HIS A 123 -3.98 16.31 -8.18
C HIS A 123 -4.37 17.52 -7.34
N ARG A 124 -3.53 18.56 -7.36
CA ARG A 124 -3.71 19.80 -6.56
C ARG A 124 -4.28 20.97 -7.37
N ASP A 125 -4.09 20.95 -8.69
CA ASP A 125 -4.50 22.04 -9.60
C ASP A 125 -5.85 21.80 -10.29
N THR A 126 -6.69 20.94 -9.72
CA THR A 126 -8.04 20.62 -10.24
C THR A 126 -9.11 21.25 -9.34
N PRO A 127 -10.36 21.39 -9.83
CA PRO A 127 -11.47 21.85 -8.99
C PRO A 127 -11.73 20.99 -7.74
N ARG A 128 -11.26 19.74 -7.73
CA ARG A 128 -11.37 18.81 -6.61
C ARG A 128 -10.00 18.21 -6.30
N VAL A 129 -9.34 18.75 -5.28
CA VAL A 129 -8.05 18.24 -4.81
C VAL A 129 -8.18 16.81 -4.30
N GLY A 130 -7.30 15.92 -4.75
CA GLY A 130 -7.22 14.53 -4.28
C GLY A 130 -6.72 13.56 -5.33
N PHE A 131 -6.84 12.28 -5.02
CA PHE A 131 -6.63 11.23 -6.02
C PHE A 131 -7.73 11.25 -7.07
N ASP A 132 -7.38 10.80 -8.27
CA ASP A 132 -8.33 10.45 -9.31
C ASP A 132 -7.97 9.07 -9.84
N LEU A 133 -8.87 8.08 -9.70
CA LEU A 133 -8.60 6.74 -10.19
C LEU A 133 -8.84 6.68 -11.71
N PRO A 134 -7.81 6.48 -12.54
CA PRO A 134 -8.00 6.36 -13.98
C PRO A 134 -8.84 5.12 -14.32
N GLU A 135 -9.77 5.28 -15.27
CA GLU A 135 -10.61 4.16 -15.73
C GLU A 135 -9.78 2.96 -16.25
N PRO A 136 -8.66 3.14 -16.98
CA PRO A 136 -7.81 2.02 -17.39
C PRO A 136 -7.29 1.19 -16.21
N ASP A 137 -6.93 1.81 -15.08
CA ASP A 137 -6.39 1.11 -13.91
C ASP A 137 -7.47 0.27 -13.22
N LEU A 138 -8.70 0.79 -13.16
CA LEU A 138 -9.85 0.05 -12.64
C LEU A 138 -10.24 -1.12 -13.55
N LEU A 139 -10.26 -0.89 -14.87
CA LEU A 139 -10.56 -1.92 -15.86
C LEU A 139 -9.50 -3.03 -15.86
N TRP A 140 -8.22 -2.68 -15.71
CA TRP A 140 -7.16 -3.66 -15.56
C TRP A 140 -7.39 -4.54 -14.34
N LEU A 141 -7.66 -3.95 -13.16
CA LEU A 141 -7.95 -4.71 -11.94
C LEU A 141 -9.14 -5.66 -12.14
N SER A 142 -10.22 -5.16 -12.74
CA SER A 142 -11.43 -5.93 -13.03
C SER A 142 -11.15 -7.13 -13.94
N HIS A 143 -10.50 -6.90 -15.08
CA HIS A 143 -10.17 -7.97 -16.01
C HIS A 143 -9.23 -9.01 -15.41
N THR A 144 -8.25 -8.58 -14.62
CA THR A 144 -7.30 -9.49 -13.98
C THR A 144 -7.99 -10.36 -12.92
N LEU A 145 -8.84 -9.77 -12.06
CA LEU A 145 -9.55 -10.52 -11.01
C LEU A 145 -10.61 -11.47 -11.57
N GLN A 146 -11.26 -11.13 -12.68
CA GLN A 146 -12.20 -12.04 -13.35
C GLN A 146 -11.52 -13.29 -13.93
N ARG A 147 -10.22 -13.22 -14.20
CA ARG A 147 -9.39 -14.32 -14.73
C ARG A 147 -8.57 -15.02 -13.66
N ALA A 148 -8.62 -14.56 -12.41
CA ALA A 148 -7.87 -15.13 -11.32
C ALA A 148 -8.35 -16.56 -11.01
N GLU A 149 -7.41 -17.50 -10.97
CA GLU A 149 -7.66 -18.91 -10.64
C GLU A 149 -7.03 -19.32 -9.29
N LYS A 150 -6.18 -18.45 -8.72
CA LYS A 150 -5.47 -18.67 -7.45
C LYS A 150 -5.90 -17.67 -6.37
N PRO A 151 -5.81 -18.02 -5.07
CA PRO A 151 -5.79 -17.05 -3.99
C PRO A 151 -4.93 -15.84 -4.34
N THR A 152 -5.49 -14.64 -4.17
CA THR A 152 -4.93 -13.41 -4.71
C THR A 152 -4.70 -12.40 -3.60
N LEU A 153 -3.47 -11.87 -3.54
CA LEU A 153 -3.15 -10.67 -2.79
C LEU A 153 -3.10 -9.50 -3.77
N VAL A 154 -3.86 -8.43 -3.52
CA VAL A 154 -3.78 -7.18 -4.29
C VAL A 154 -2.96 -6.18 -3.49
N ALA A 155 -1.85 -5.71 -4.04
CA ALA A 155 -1.04 -4.65 -3.46
C ALA A 155 -1.25 -3.34 -4.22
N SER A 156 -1.42 -2.25 -3.47
CA SER A 156 -1.57 -0.88 -3.98
C SER A 156 -1.01 0.09 -2.95
N HIS A 157 -0.57 1.27 -3.36
CA HIS A 157 -0.18 2.28 -2.37
C HIS A 157 -1.40 2.82 -1.61
N VAL A 158 -2.42 3.26 -2.34
CA VAL A 158 -3.63 3.88 -1.78
C VAL A 158 -4.63 2.79 -1.36
N PRO A 159 -5.08 2.76 -0.09
CA PRO A 159 -6.06 1.78 0.37
C PRO A 159 -7.46 2.07 -0.20
N CYS A 160 -8.21 0.99 -0.42
CA CYS A 160 -9.57 1.05 -0.99
C CYS A 160 -10.66 0.51 -0.05
N SER A 161 -10.32 0.20 1.21
CA SER A 161 -11.27 -0.35 2.19
C SER A 161 -12.34 0.66 2.64
N GLY A 162 -12.02 1.95 2.63
CA GLY A 162 -12.88 3.00 3.21
C GLY A 162 -12.96 2.93 4.74
N HIS A 163 -11.96 2.35 5.40
CA HIS A 163 -11.91 2.29 6.86
C HIS A 163 -11.90 3.69 7.49
N SER A 164 -12.45 3.80 8.71
CA SER A 164 -12.53 5.06 9.44
C SER A 164 -11.14 5.61 9.74
N GLN A 165 -10.97 6.91 9.49
CA GLN A 165 -9.74 7.65 9.79
C GLN A 165 -9.79 8.35 11.16
N THR A 166 -10.75 8.00 12.02
CA THR A 166 -10.84 8.57 13.36
C THR A 166 -9.59 8.21 14.17
N GLY A 167 -8.87 9.21 14.67
CA GLY A 167 -7.61 9.05 15.39
C GLY A 167 -6.37 9.13 14.50
N ASN A 168 -6.50 9.02 13.17
CA ASN A 168 -5.36 9.15 12.27
C ASN A 168 -4.90 10.61 12.16
N TYR A 169 -3.60 10.86 12.35
CA TYR A 169 -3.02 12.21 12.37
C TYR A 169 -3.24 12.97 11.06
N TYR A 170 -3.03 12.33 9.91
CA TYR A 170 -3.15 12.94 8.59
C TYR A 170 -4.61 12.99 8.13
N PHE A 171 -5.35 11.91 8.35
CA PHE A 171 -6.58 11.67 7.62
C PHE A 171 -7.87 11.86 8.42
N GLN A 172 -7.84 12.02 9.76
CA GLN A 172 -9.07 12.26 10.52
C GLN A 172 -9.84 13.49 10.00
N ARG A 173 -9.11 14.55 9.64
CA ARG A 173 -9.69 15.79 9.09
C ARG A 173 -9.60 15.89 7.56
N ASN A 174 -9.03 14.87 6.92
CA ASN A 174 -8.75 14.84 5.49
C ASN A 174 -9.10 13.47 4.90
N ALA A 175 -10.20 12.85 5.34
CA ALA A 175 -10.50 11.45 5.01
C ALA A 175 -10.61 11.20 3.50
N SER A 176 -11.03 12.20 2.72
CA SER A 176 -11.08 12.12 1.25
C SER A 176 -9.72 11.98 0.57
N LEU A 177 -8.61 12.24 1.29
CA LEU A 177 -7.24 12.04 0.82
C LEU A 177 -6.64 10.72 1.33
N SER A 178 -7.37 9.89 2.07
CA SER A 178 -6.89 8.58 2.52
C SER A 178 -7.16 7.45 1.51
N THR A 179 -7.94 7.73 0.47
CA THR A 179 -8.48 6.73 -0.47
C THR A 179 -8.87 7.43 -1.77
N TYR A 180 -9.02 6.67 -2.85
CA TYR A 180 -9.66 7.16 -4.07
C TYR A 180 -11.11 7.62 -3.81
N PRO A 181 -11.57 8.73 -4.40
CA PRO A 181 -12.99 9.09 -4.42
C PRO A 181 -13.87 7.98 -5.02
N GLN A 182 -13.32 7.20 -5.95
CA GLN A 182 -13.95 6.07 -6.65
C GLN A 182 -13.73 4.71 -5.95
N ALA A 183 -13.32 4.69 -4.67
CA ALA A 183 -12.98 3.44 -3.99
C ALA A 183 -14.17 2.48 -3.81
N ASP A 184 -15.40 2.98 -3.86
CA ASP A 184 -16.60 2.14 -3.96
C ASP A 184 -16.59 1.27 -5.23
N ARG A 185 -16.27 1.85 -6.39
CA ARG A 185 -16.12 1.11 -7.66
C ARG A 185 -15.02 0.06 -7.59
N VAL A 186 -13.93 0.36 -6.89
CA VAL A 186 -12.84 -0.60 -6.63
C VAL A 186 -13.36 -1.78 -5.81
N ARG A 187 -14.10 -1.52 -4.73
CA ARG A 187 -14.71 -2.58 -3.91
C ARG A 187 -15.72 -3.42 -4.68
N ASP A 188 -16.49 -2.82 -5.58
CA ASP A 188 -17.39 -3.55 -6.48
C ASP A 188 -16.64 -4.49 -7.42
N VAL A 189 -15.46 -4.07 -7.91
CA VAL A 189 -14.56 -4.92 -8.69
C VAL A 189 -13.99 -6.06 -7.84
N LEU A 190 -13.50 -5.77 -6.63
CA LEU A 190 -12.98 -6.79 -5.70
C LEU A 190 -14.06 -7.82 -5.30
N ALA A 191 -15.31 -7.39 -5.21
CA ALA A 191 -16.46 -8.24 -4.91
C ALA A 191 -16.73 -9.29 -6.01
N GLN A 192 -16.27 -9.08 -7.24
CA GLN A 192 -16.48 -10.01 -8.36
C GLN A 192 -15.48 -11.17 -8.40
N ALA A 193 -14.38 -11.09 -7.64
CA ALA A 193 -13.36 -12.14 -7.64
C ALA A 193 -13.94 -13.47 -7.11
N ARG A 194 -13.62 -14.57 -7.80
CA ARG A 194 -14.12 -15.93 -7.48
C ARG A 194 -13.12 -16.78 -6.70
N VAL A 195 -12.02 -16.16 -6.30
CA VAL A 195 -10.92 -16.74 -5.53
C VAL A 195 -10.83 -16.07 -4.16
N PRO A 196 -10.19 -16.72 -3.17
CA PRO A 196 -9.79 -16.04 -1.94
C PRO A 196 -9.01 -14.76 -2.26
N LEU A 197 -9.39 -13.65 -1.62
CA LEU A 197 -8.87 -12.32 -1.95
C LEU A 197 -8.52 -11.55 -0.68
N ALA A 198 -7.35 -10.92 -0.66
CA ALA A 198 -6.98 -9.92 0.33
C ALA A 198 -6.31 -8.72 -0.35
N CYS A 199 -6.34 -7.57 0.30
CA CYS A 199 -5.69 -6.35 -0.17
C CYS A 199 -4.69 -5.84 0.87
N ILE A 200 -3.55 -5.32 0.41
CA ILE A 200 -2.54 -4.65 1.24
C ILE A 200 -2.18 -3.29 0.67
N ALA A 201 -1.99 -2.30 1.55
CA ALA A 201 -1.61 -0.95 1.17
C ALA A 201 -0.74 -0.23 2.21
N GLY A 202 -0.16 0.90 1.79
CA GLY A 202 0.57 1.85 2.64
C GLY A 202 -0.28 3.10 2.91
N HIS A 203 0.31 4.28 2.69
CA HIS A 203 -0.31 5.61 2.60
C HIS A 203 -0.88 6.19 3.89
N VAL A 204 -1.60 5.37 4.67
CA VAL A 204 -2.30 5.84 5.86
C VAL A 204 -1.43 5.92 7.11
N HIS A 205 -0.18 5.44 7.03
CA HIS A 205 0.77 5.43 8.15
C HIS A 205 0.14 4.79 9.40
N TRP A 206 -0.53 3.67 9.22
CA TRP A 206 -1.25 3.03 10.33
C TRP A 206 -1.50 1.55 10.05
N ASN A 207 -1.17 0.70 11.03
CA ASN A 207 -1.53 -0.71 11.00
C ASN A 207 -3.05 -0.86 11.14
N THR A 208 -3.73 -1.37 10.11
CA THR A 208 -5.17 -1.67 10.18
C THR A 208 -5.51 -3.02 9.58
N VAL A 209 -6.59 -3.61 10.08
CA VAL A 209 -7.29 -4.74 9.46
C VAL A 209 -8.75 -4.35 9.36
N THR A 210 -9.27 -4.27 8.13
CA THR A 210 -10.68 -4.00 7.85
C THR A 210 -11.21 -5.03 6.89
N THR A 211 -12.28 -5.74 7.26
CA THR A 211 -12.95 -6.66 6.33
C THR A 211 -14.13 -5.97 5.67
N VAL A 212 -14.13 -5.96 4.34
CA VAL A 212 -15.22 -5.37 3.55
C VAL A 212 -15.82 -6.44 2.64
N ASN A 213 -17.10 -6.73 2.85
CA ASN A 213 -17.83 -7.76 2.09
C ASN A 213 -17.11 -9.13 2.04
N GLY A 214 -16.46 -9.52 3.14
CA GLY A 214 -15.69 -10.78 3.24
C GLY A 214 -14.25 -10.72 2.71
N THR A 215 -13.82 -9.60 2.13
CA THR A 215 -12.43 -9.38 1.69
C THR A 215 -11.64 -8.67 2.80
N PRO A 216 -10.54 -9.24 3.32
CA PRO A 216 -9.66 -8.53 4.24
C PRO A 216 -8.83 -7.47 3.51
N HIS A 217 -8.81 -6.26 4.05
CA HIS A 217 -7.91 -5.18 3.66
C HIS A 217 -7.00 -4.86 4.84
N ILE A 218 -5.70 -4.80 4.59
CA ILE A 218 -4.69 -4.42 5.56
C ILE A 218 -3.92 -3.20 5.09
N THR A 219 -3.55 -2.34 6.02
CA THR A 219 -2.62 -1.23 5.76
C THR A 219 -1.44 -1.34 6.68
N GLN A 220 -0.23 -1.17 6.19
CA GLN A 220 0.98 -1.22 7.01
C GLN A 220 1.39 0.18 7.50
N GLN A 221 1.89 0.23 8.73
CA GLN A 221 2.53 1.40 9.30
C GLN A 221 3.78 1.82 8.49
N SER A 222 4.01 3.12 8.45
CA SER A 222 5.17 3.75 7.82
C SER A 222 6.46 3.44 8.56
N LEU A 223 7.56 3.31 7.81
CA LEU A 223 8.88 3.12 8.38
C LEU A 223 9.29 4.28 9.31
N THR A 224 8.95 5.52 8.94
CA THR A 224 9.46 6.74 9.57
C THR A 224 8.41 7.61 10.26
N GLU A 225 7.14 7.20 10.25
CA GLU A 225 6.10 7.89 11.00
C GLU A 225 6.42 7.94 12.50
N SER A 226 6.00 9.00 13.21
CA SER A 226 6.21 9.15 14.64
C SER A 226 4.99 9.54 15.48
N PHE A 227 3.82 9.75 14.86
CA PHE A 227 2.62 10.16 15.61
C PHE A 227 2.07 9.07 16.55
N THR A 228 2.40 7.79 16.33
CA THR A 228 2.04 6.68 17.23
C THR A 228 3.10 6.36 18.28
N THR A 229 4.31 6.89 18.13
CA THR A 229 5.53 6.50 18.87
C THR A 229 6.20 7.68 19.56
N ALA A 230 5.39 8.65 20.01
CA ALA A 230 5.83 9.81 20.82
C ALA A 230 6.96 10.65 20.19
N GLY A 231 7.01 10.75 18.85
CA GLY A 231 8.00 11.56 18.12
C GLY A 231 9.24 10.80 17.65
N GLU A 232 9.43 9.55 18.07
CA GLU A 232 10.43 8.64 17.50
C GLU A 232 9.87 7.95 16.24
N PRO A 233 10.68 7.61 15.22
CA PRO A 233 10.18 6.85 14.08
C PRO A 233 9.60 5.50 14.51
N ALA A 234 8.59 5.00 13.80
CA ALA A 234 7.92 3.75 14.11
C ALA A 234 8.82 2.53 13.82
N ARG A 235 9.84 2.71 12.96
CA ARG A 235 10.79 1.66 12.56
C ARG A 235 10.05 0.43 12.00
N ALA A 236 8.95 0.68 11.30
CA ALA A 236 8.00 -0.35 10.92
C ALA A 236 8.34 -0.98 9.56
N TRP A 237 8.43 -2.30 9.56
CA TRP A 237 8.41 -3.16 8.37
C TRP A 237 7.73 -4.48 8.73
N GLY A 238 7.30 -5.25 7.74
CA GLY A 238 6.48 -6.44 7.96
C GLY A 238 7.00 -7.70 7.29
N MET A 239 6.51 -8.84 7.78
CA MET A 239 6.55 -10.13 7.11
C MET A 239 5.10 -10.58 6.88
N LEU A 240 4.79 -10.91 5.64
CA LEU A 240 3.52 -11.51 5.24
C LEU A 240 3.78 -12.93 4.76
N GLU A 241 3.14 -13.89 5.40
CA GLU A 241 3.25 -15.29 5.02
C GLU A 241 1.91 -15.78 4.46
N LEU A 242 1.96 -16.25 3.21
CA LEU A 242 0.82 -16.72 2.44
C LEU A 242 0.79 -18.25 2.42
N GLY A 243 -0.21 -18.81 3.09
CA GLY A 243 -0.54 -20.24 3.07
C GLY A 243 -2.06 -20.43 3.00
N ASP A 244 -2.59 -21.42 3.74
CA ASP A 244 -4.05 -21.57 3.93
C ASP A 244 -4.66 -20.37 4.66
N THR A 245 -3.85 -19.70 5.46
CA THR A 245 -4.13 -18.40 6.07
C THR A 245 -3.08 -17.40 5.65
N ILE A 246 -3.42 -16.12 5.72
CA ILE A 246 -2.45 -15.03 5.70
C ILE A 246 -2.03 -14.76 7.14
N HIS A 247 -0.73 -14.82 7.41
CA HIS A 247 -0.14 -14.37 8.65
C HIS A 247 0.64 -13.08 8.38
N TRP A 248 0.24 -11.99 9.02
CA TRP A 248 0.87 -10.69 8.86
C TRP A 248 1.44 -10.23 10.20
N GLN A 249 2.74 -9.94 10.21
CA GLN A 249 3.45 -9.42 11.37
C GLN A 249 4.19 -8.14 10.97
N VAL A 250 4.00 -7.07 11.74
CA VAL A 250 4.71 -5.80 11.64
C VAL A 250 5.62 -5.65 12.85
N PHE A 251 6.88 -5.35 12.59
CA PHE A 251 7.93 -5.13 13.57
C PHE A 251 8.12 -3.63 13.82
N GLY A 252 9.04 -3.29 14.71
CA GLY A 252 9.33 -1.91 15.10
C GLY A 252 8.67 -1.52 16.42
N ASP A 253 8.47 -0.23 16.61
CA ASP A 253 8.01 0.37 17.86
C ASP A 253 6.49 0.59 17.91
N ASP A 254 5.79 0.22 16.84
CA ASP A 254 4.33 0.09 16.75
C ASP A 254 3.97 -1.30 16.19
N PRO A 255 4.31 -2.39 16.90
CA PRO A 255 4.19 -3.75 16.38
C PRO A 255 2.73 -4.18 16.28
N PHE A 256 2.44 -5.01 15.27
CA PHE A 256 1.10 -5.51 15.01
C PHE A 256 1.17 -6.95 14.46
N GLU A 257 0.20 -7.79 14.82
CA GLU A 257 0.11 -9.16 14.29
C GLU A 257 -1.35 -9.53 14.03
N ALA A 258 -1.62 -10.12 12.87
CA ALA A 258 -2.94 -10.64 12.52
C ALA A 258 -2.84 -11.94 11.71
N ARG A 259 -3.86 -12.79 11.89
CA ARG A 259 -4.10 -13.96 11.05
C ARG A 259 -5.46 -13.83 10.39
N LEU A 260 -5.48 -13.99 9.07
CA LEU A 260 -6.66 -13.79 8.24
C LEU A 260 -6.88 -15.05 7.41
N THR A 261 -8.14 -15.39 7.18
CA THR A 261 -8.51 -16.49 6.27
C THR A 261 -9.36 -15.91 5.16
N PRO A 262 -8.75 -15.38 4.08
CA PRO A 262 -9.48 -14.89 2.92
C PRO A 262 -10.36 -15.98 2.33
N THR A 263 -11.54 -15.60 1.86
CA THR A 263 -12.47 -16.53 1.20
C THR A 263 -12.92 -15.97 -0.14
N ASN A 264 -13.42 -16.83 -1.01
CA ASN A 264 -14.12 -16.40 -2.22
C ASN A 264 -15.61 -16.07 -1.98
N GLN A 265 -16.09 -16.23 -0.73
CA GLN A 265 -17.47 -15.94 -0.38
C GLN A 265 -17.59 -14.47 0.00
N ARG A 266 -18.47 -13.76 -0.71
CA ARG A 266 -18.91 -12.41 -0.33
C ARG A 266 -20.07 -12.52 0.66
N TRP A 267 -20.21 -11.52 1.51
CA TRP A 267 -21.25 -11.51 2.53
C TRP A 267 -22.63 -11.33 1.91
N THR A 268 -23.66 -11.71 2.68
CA THR A 268 -25.05 -11.44 2.31
C THR A 268 -25.25 -9.95 2.10
N ALA A 269 -25.97 -9.58 1.04
CA ALA A 269 -26.28 -8.20 0.71
C ALA A 269 -26.94 -7.48 1.92
N PRO A 270 -26.62 -6.20 2.15
CA PRO A 270 -27.20 -5.45 3.25
C PRO A 270 -28.71 -5.31 3.09
N LEU A 271 -29.42 -5.18 4.22
CA LEU A 271 -30.85 -4.86 4.22
C LEU A 271 -31.09 -3.50 3.56
N ALA A 272 -32.30 -3.31 3.03
CA ALA A 272 -32.76 -1.97 2.66
C ALA A 272 -32.69 -1.01 3.88
N PRO A 273 -32.55 0.31 3.66
CA PRO A 273 -32.53 1.28 4.76
C PRO A 273 -33.71 1.07 5.72
N PHE A 274 -33.42 0.96 7.02
CA PHE A 274 -34.45 0.72 8.05
C PHE A 274 -35.50 1.84 8.11
N VAL A 275 -35.13 3.05 7.68
CA VAL A 275 -36.01 4.21 7.62
C VAL A 275 -35.96 4.76 6.20
N SER A 276 -37.07 4.69 5.48
CA SER A 276 -37.17 5.12 4.08
C SER A 276 -36.83 6.59 3.85
N LYS A 277 -37.00 7.44 4.86
CA LYS A 277 -36.62 8.87 4.79
C LYS A 277 -35.10 9.10 4.82
N LEU A 278 -34.32 8.14 5.33
CA LEU A 278 -32.85 8.19 5.35
C LEU A 278 -32.23 7.55 4.10
N ALA A 279 -33.04 7.06 3.16
CA ALA A 279 -32.56 6.46 1.92
C ALA A 279 -32.18 7.47 0.82
N ALA A 280 -32.41 8.77 1.07
CA ALA A 280 -32.28 9.85 0.09
C ALA A 280 -31.17 10.86 0.42
N GLU A 281 -30.35 10.58 1.45
CA GLU A 281 -29.14 11.33 1.82
C GLU A 281 -27.89 10.52 1.45
#